data_AF-A0A960P0U5-F1
#
_entry.id   AF-A0A960P0U5-F1
#
_cell.length_a   1.000
_cell.length_b   1.000
_cell.length_c   1.000
_cell.angle_alpha   90.00
_cell.angle_beta   90.00
_cell.angle_gamma   90.00
#
_symmetry.space_group_name_H-M   'P 1'
#
loop_
_entity.id
_entity.type
_entity.pdbx_description
1 polymer ?
#
loop_
_entity_poly.entity_id
_entity_poly.type
_entity_poly.pdbx_seq_one_letter_code
_entity_poly.pdbx_strand_id
1 'polypeptide(L)' 'ESIRAGLVFQLKEAVGSETIEALEHAFVERAIERWRRHPKLRLLGSLTAPRLSIVSFLVRHGDGYLHHNFVVALLNDL' A
#
# COMPACT_ATOMS: atom_id res chain seq x y z
N GLU A 1 -19.74 13.93 -18.81
CA GLU A 1 -19.08 13.30 -17.65
C GLU A 1 -20.05 12.59 -16.70
N SER A 2 -21.26 13.11 -16.48
CA SER A 2 -22.26 12.54 -15.55
C SER A 2 -22.62 11.07 -15.79
N ILE A 3 -22.64 10.61 -17.06
CA ILE A 3 -22.88 9.19 -17.40
C ILE A 3 -21.75 8.30 -16.88
N ARG A 4 -20.49 8.72 -17.01
CA ARG A 4 -19.34 7.95 -16.51
C ARG A 4 -19.34 7.87 -14.99
N ALA A 5 -19.65 8.98 -14.32
CA ALA A 5 -19.77 9.01 -12.87
C ALA A 5 -20.85 8.02 -12.39
N GLY A 6 -22.05 8.06 -12.99
CA GLY A 6 -23.15 7.14 -12.64
C GLY A 6 -22.78 5.67 -12.78
N LEU A 7 -22.08 5.31 -13.86
CA LEU A 7 -21.60 3.93 -14.07
C LEU A 7 -20.58 3.48 -13.01
N VAL A 8 -19.68 4.37 -12.58
CA VAL A 8 -18.71 4.05 -11.52
C VAL A 8 -19.40 3.84 -10.17
N PHE A 9 -20.39 4.67 -9.83
CA PHE A 9 -21.17 4.48 -8.61
C PHE A 9 -21.95 3.16 -8.62
N GLN A 10 -22.62 2.85 -9.73
CA GLN A 10 -23.35 1.59 -9.89
C GLN A 10 -22.42 0.38 -9.77
N LEU A 11 -21.22 0.43 -10.37
CA LEU A 11 -20.23 -0.62 -10.24
C LEU A 11 -19.77 -0.78 -8.78
N LYS A 12 -19.47 0.33 -8.09
CA LYS A 12 -19.07 0.30 -6.68
C LYS A 12 -20.17 -0.32 -5.82
N GLU A 13 -21.43 0.04 -6.05
CA GLU A 13 -22.57 -0.55 -5.33
C GLU A 13 -22.70 -2.06 -5.62
N ALA A 14 -22.53 -2.48 -6.87
CA ALA A 14 -22.59 -3.89 -7.25
C ALA A 14 -21.45 -4.73 -6.63
N VAL A 15 -20.25 -4.17 -6.47
CA VAL A 15 -19.13 -4.83 -5.79
C VAL A 15 -19.29 -4.81 -4.27
N GLY A 16 -19.80 -3.69 -3.74
CA GLY A 16 -20.00 -3.47 -2.30
C GLY A 16 -18.74 -2.99 -1.58
N SER A 17 -18.91 -1.99 -0.69
CA SER A 17 -17.79 -1.44 0.11
C SER A 17 -17.17 -2.50 1.03
N GLU A 18 -17.96 -3.40 1.60
CA GLU A 18 -17.46 -4.47 2.48
C GLU A 18 -16.50 -5.42 1.76
N THR A 19 -16.82 -5.79 0.51
CA THR A 19 -15.95 -6.60 -0.35
C THR A 19 -14.63 -5.88 -0.63
N ILE A 20 -14.71 -4.58 -0.96
CA ILE A 20 -13.53 -3.75 -1.24
C ILE A 20 -12.64 -3.68 0.00
N GLU A 21 -13.20 -3.36 1.17
CA GLU A 21 -12.47 -3.27 2.43
C GLU A 21 -11.83 -4.60 2.83
N ALA A 22 -12.55 -5.73 2.69
CA ALA A 22 -12.02 -7.05 2.99
C ALA A 22 -10.81 -7.41 2.10
N LEU A 23 -10.88 -7.08 0.81
CA LEU A 23 -9.78 -7.31 -0.13
C LEU A 23 -8.59 -6.39 0.17
N GLU A 24 -8.83 -5.11 0.44
CA GLU A 24 -7.79 -4.15 0.83
C GLU A 24 -7.06 -4.60 2.10
N HIS A 25 -7.80 -5.02 3.14
CA HIS A 25 -7.23 -5.59 4.36
C HIS A 25 -6.39 -6.84 4.09
N ALA A 26 -6.91 -7.79 3.31
CA ALA A 26 -6.16 -9.00 2.97
C ALA A 26 -4.85 -8.70 2.21
N PHE A 27 -4.87 -7.69 1.32
CA PHE A 27 -3.67 -7.29 0.57
C PHE A 27 -2.63 -6.62 1.45
N VAL A 28 -3.03 -5.68 2.32
CA VAL A 28 -2.08 -4.97 3.19
C VAL A 28 -1.47 -5.90 4.23
N GLU A 29 -2.25 -6.83 4.79
CA GLU A 29 -1.75 -7.85 5.72
C GLU A 29 -0.69 -8.73 5.05
N ARG A 30 -0.98 -9.25 3.85
CA ARG A 30 -0.04 -10.06 3.08
C ARG A 30 1.24 -9.30 2.74
N ALA A 31 1.12 -8.03 2.37
CA ALA A 31 2.27 -7.17 2.08
C ALA A 31 3.15 -6.95 3.32
N ILE A 32 2.55 -6.58 4.45
CA ILE A 32 3.26 -6.39 5.72
C ILE A 32 3.92 -7.69 6.18
N GLU A 33 3.22 -8.81 6.11
CA GLU A 33 3.72 -10.12 6.53
C GLU A 33 4.97 -10.53 5.72
N ARG A 34 4.97 -10.24 4.42
CA ARG A 34 6.13 -10.48 3.55
C ARG A 34 7.25 -9.47 3.81
N TRP A 35 6.94 -8.18 3.84
CA TRP A 35 7.96 -7.12 3.89
C TRP A 35 8.65 -7.03 5.26
N ARG A 36 7.97 -7.34 6.36
CA ARG A 36 8.59 -7.39 7.70
C ARG A 36 9.72 -8.42 7.81
N ARG A 37 9.72 -9.43 6.93
CA ARG A 37 10.75 -10.47 6.86
C ARG A 37 11.91 -10.08 5.93
N HIS A 38 11.78 -8.98 5.19
CA HIS A 38 12.79 -8.58 4.23
C HIS A 38 13.93 -7.81 4.93
N PRO A 39 15.18 -8.30 4.89
CA PRO A 39 16.28 -7.77 5.72
C PRO A 39 16.67 -6.33 5.38
N LYS A 40 16.38 -5.88 4.14
CA LYS A 40 16.65 -4.51 3.70
C LYS A 40 15.48 -3.54 3.87
N LEU A 41 14.30 -4.00 4.28
CA LEU A 41 13.15 -3.12 4.49
C LEU A 41 12.94 -2.92 5.98
N ARG A 42 12.85 -1.66 6.40
CA ARG A 42 12.40 -1.29 7.74
C ARG A 42 11.03 -0.64 7.62
N LEU A 43 9.99 -1.36 8.02
CA LEU A 43 8.65 -0.81 8.06
C LEU A 43 8.51 0.21 9.20
N LEU A 44 7.72 1.25 8.98
CA LEU A 44 7.48 2.34 9.92
C LEU A 44 6.00 2.38 10.36
N GLY A 45 5.77 2.89 11.57
CA GLY A 45 4.45 2.98 12.17
C GLY A 45 3.93 1.65 12.74
N SER A 46 2.65 1.63 13.14
CA SER A 46 2.01 0.44 13.71
C SER A 46 1.68 -0.59 12.63
N LEU A 47 2.15 -1.82 12.78
CA LEU A 47 1.87 -2.92 11.84
C LEU A 47 0.59 -3.70 12.18
N THR A 48 -0.06 -3.38 13.31
CA THR A 48 -1.22 -4.12 13.83
C THR A 48 -2.47 -3.26 13.99
N ALA A 49 -2.35 -1.93 13.87
CA ALA A 49 -3.51 -1.05 13.88
C ALA A 49 -4.27 -1.12 12.54
N PRO A 50 -5.60 -0.97 12.54
CA PRO A 50 -6.36 -0.77 11.32
C PRO A 50 -5.76 0.36 10.49
N ARG A 51 -5.58 0.12 9.18
CA ARG A 51 -4.92 1.06 8.28
C ARG A 51 -5.49 0.97 6.87
N LEU A 52 -5.41 2.09 6.17
CA LEU A 52 -5.48 2.09 4.71
C LEU A 52 -4.27 1.31 4.15
N SER A 53 -4.38 0.92 2.87
CA SER A 53 -3.33 0.22 2.11
C SER A 53 -2.12 1.11 1.77
N ILE A 54 -1.60 1.83 2.78
CA ILE A 54 -0.46 2.74 2.70
C ILE A 54 0.59 2.25 3.70
N VAL A 55 1.83 2.04 3.25
CA VAL A 55 2.92 1.52 4.09
C VAL A 55 4.16 2.38 3.92
N SER A 56 4.63 2.99 5.00
CA SER A 56 5.89 3.72 5.05
C SER A 56 7.04 2.79 5.39
N PHE A 57 8.15 2.90 4.67
CA PHE A 57 9.34 2.08 4.90
C PHE A 57 10.63 2.81 4.58
N LEU A 58 11.73 2.30 5.10
CA LEU A 58 13.10 2.68 4.74
C LEU A 58 13.79 1.51 4.04
N VAL A 59 14.68 1.82 3.10
CA VAL A 59 15.52 0.83 2.40
C VAL A 59 16.94 0.91 2.93
N ARG A 60 17.42 -0.16 3.56
CA ARG A 60 18.78 -0.26 4.11
C ARG A 60 19.81 -0.46 2.99
N HIS A 61 20.90 0.29 3.06
CA HIS A 61 22.07 0.15 2.19
C HIS A 61 23.35 0.40 3.00
N GLY A 62 24.21 -0.62 3.11
CA GLY A 62 25.35 -0.59 4.03
C GLY A 62 24.91 -0.33 5.47
N ASP A 63 25.59 0.60 6.13
CA ASP A 63 25.31 1.01 7.52
C ASP A 63 24.14 2.02 7.63
N GLY A 64 23.62 2.50 6.50
CA GLY A 64 22.59 3.54 6.43
C GLY A 64 21.31 3.14 5.71
N TYR A 65 20.52 4.15 5.37
CA TYR A 65 19.30 4.02 4.56
C TYR A 65 19.40 4.90 3.32
N LEU A 66 18.82 4.46 2.21
CA LEU A 66 18.67 5.28 1.02
C LEU A 66 17.78 6.48 1.30
N HIS A 67 18.14 7.64 0.74
CA HIS A 67 17.32 8.83 0.82
C HIS A 67 15.97 8.60 0.12
N HIS A 68 14.86 8.98 0.75
CA HIS A 68 13.51 8.70 0.23
C HIS A 68 13.30 9.26 -1.18
N ASN A 69 13.80 10.46 -1.50
CA ASN A 69 13.70 11.02 -2.86
C ASN A 69 14.36 10.14 -3.93
N PHE A 70 15.48 9.49 -3.60
CA PHE A 70 16.14 8.56 -4.53
C PHE A 70 15.26 7.31 -4.77
N VAL A 71 14.67 6.77 -3.71
CA VAL A 71 13.76 5.62 -3.81
C VAL A 71 12.50 5.96 -4.61
N VAL A 72 11.92 7.14 -4.37
CA VAL A 72 10.74 7.62 -5.12
C VAL A 72 11.05 7.80 -6.60
N ALA A 73 12.19 8.40 -6.95
CA ALA A 73 12.61 8.54 -8.34
C ALA A 73 12.72 7.17 -9.03
N LEU A 74 13.40 6.20 -8.40
CA LEU A 74 13.52 4.84 -8.93
C LEU A 74 12.16 4.15 -9.14
N LEU A 75 11.21 4.29 -8.21
CA LEU A 75 9.92 3.62 -8.30
C LEU A 75 8.97 4.28 -9.31
N ASN A 76 9.15 5.57 -9.61
CA ASN A 76 8.35 6.27 -10.61
C ASN A 76 8.81 6.00 -12.05
N ASP A 77 10.11 5.74 -12.25
CA ASP A 77 10.72 5.58 -13.57
C ASP A 77 10.84 4.10 -14.02
N LEU A 78 10.43 3.13 -13.17
CA LEU A 78 10.36 1.70 -13.46
C LEU A 78 8.99 1.30 -14.01
#